data_AF-A0AAU4UQX3-F1
#
_entry.id   AF-A0AAU4UQX3-F1
#
_cell.length_a   1.000
_cell.length_b   1.000
_cell.length_c   1.000
_cell.angle_alpha   90.00
_cell.angle_beta   90.00
_cell.angle_gamma   90.00
#
_symmetry.space_group_name_H-M   'P 1'
#
loop_
_entity.id
_entity.type
_entity.pdbx_description
1 polymer ?
#
loop_
_entity_poly.entity_id
_entity_poly.type
_entity_poly.pdbx_seq_one_letter_code
_entity_poly.pdbx_strand_id
1 'polypeptide(L)'
;MSTLSPTGAAILAEHEDGVVTGHAAAMARLRADGLVVPHDGNRGEHRMTNAGREALKQWQEEHGVAPAPAEAPAILRKLPARQHEAVITAAQRPDQNVPGRDDKAYHKGEPWFLGTTLRAVHKAGYAGIRPQPYDNGPVTWEETGRSLYLTPLGRQYARQRGNVDVRRRRVVIIACGDKKLPDPGLNEHGNPNPGYPAGELYIGDYHVSLRSAADTLTDQSLIRILSALHGLVDLQRPLHPYDVRPGDPRAVTPERVASHAAELGTDDADVIFLGGQDYVDLLRPSIPHLHSPLSGGMGSQRGQCSQARENPGLREAWWREAAELHQTHHAK
;
A
#
# COMPACT_ATOMS: atom_id res chain seq x y z
N MET A 1 6.26 -0.02 34.15
CA MET A 1 6.05 -0.18 32.70
C MET A 1 7.29 0.39 32.03
N SER A 2 8.07 -0.44 31.35
CA SER A 2 9.32 0.00 30.72
C SER A 2 9.03 1.12 29.72
N THR A 3 9.65 2.29 29.93
CA THR A 3 9.49 3.50 29.08
C THR A 3 10.39 3.45 27.85
N LEU A 4 11.25 2.44 27.73
CA LEU A 4 12.25 2.34 26.69
C LEU A 4 11.66 1.71 25.42
N SER A 5 11.55 2.49 24.35
CA SER A 5 11.16 1.96 23.03
C SER A 5 12.20 0.98 22.48
N PRO A 6 11.85 0.05 21.56
CA PRO A 6 12.82 -0.85 20.93
C PRO A 6 14.00 -0.12 20.28
N THR A 7 13.75 1.02 19.63
CA THR A 7 14.81 1.85 19.04
C THR A 7 15.72 2.47 20.10
N GLY A 8 15.15 2.89 21.24
CA GLY A 8 15.94 3.37 22.38
C GLY A 8 16.80 2.27 22.99
N ALA A 9 16.26 1.07 23.15
CA ALA A 9 17.00 -0.09 23.64
C ALA A 9 18.16 -0.46 22.71
N ALA A 10 17.95 -0.45 21.38
CA ALA A 10 19.01 -0.70 20.41
C ALA A 10 20.14 0.34 20.50
N ILE A 11 19.81 1.64 20.56
CA ILE A 11 20.81 2.71 20.70
C ILE A 11 21.62 2.58 21.99
N LEU A 12 20.96 2.26 23.11
CA LEU A 12 21.66 2.07 24.38
C LEU A 12 22.51 0.79 24.39
N ALA A 13 22.11 -0.26 23.67
CA ALA A 13 22.84 -1.52 23.59
C ALA A 13 24.14 -1.42 22.77
N GLU A 14 24.24 -0.49 21.81
CA GLU A 14 25.44 -0.24 20.99
C GLU A 14 26.48 0.66 21.67
N HIS A 15 26.44 0.81 22.99
CA HIS A 15 27.36 1.72 23.67
C HIS A 15 28.82 1.23 23.61
N GLU A 16 29.77 2.15 23.45
CA GLU A 16 31.20 1.91 23.64
C GLU A 16 31.66 2.69 24.87
N ASP A 17 32.10 2.00 25.93
CA ASP A 17 32.44 2.61 27.24
C ASP A 17 31.36 3.52 27.85
N GLY A 18 30.09 3.20 27.54
CA GLY A 18 28.93 3.97 27.96
C GLY A 18 28.70 5.25 27.15
N VAL A 19 29.43 5.47 26.06
CA VAL A 19 29.15 6.48 25.04
C VAL A 19 28.18 5.87 24.02
N VAL A 20 27.12 6.62 23.72
CA VAL A 20 26.05 6.24 22.80
C VAL A 20 25.90 7.30 21.72
N THR A 21 25.69 6.84 20.50
CA THR A 21 25.43 7.69 19.33
C THR A 21 24.17 7.20 18.63
N GLY A 22 23.49 8.10 17.90
CA GLY A 22 22.24 7.76 17.26
C GLY A 22 21.60 8.94 16.54
N HIS A 23 20.47 8.67 15.88
CA HIS A 23 19.71 9.70 15.16
C HIS A 23 19.26 10.83 16.11
N ALA A 24 19.38 12.10 15.68
CA ALA A 24 19.17 13.28 16.52
C ALA A 24 17.81 13.29 17.26
N ALA A 25 16.74 12.87 16.59
CA ALA A 25 15.40 12.79 17.21
C ALA A 25 15.31 11.71 18.29
N ALA A 26 15.98 10.57 18.11
CA ALA A 26 16.02 9.50 19.10
C ALA A 26 16.87 9.91 20.31
N MET A 27 18.03 10.55 20.06
CA MET A 27 18.89 11.10 21.12
C MET A 27 18.19 12.21 21.92
N ALA A 28 17.43 13.09 21.26
CA ALA A 28 16.65 14.12 21.94
C ALA A 28 15.61 13.51 22.89
N ARG A 29 14.96 12.41 22.49
CA ARG A 29 13.99 11.70 23.32
C ARG A 29 14.65 10.98 24.49
N LEU A 30 15.72 10.20 24.24
CA LEU A 30 16.49 9.55 25.31
C LEU A 30 17.03 10.56 26.34
N ARG A 31 17.39 11.77 25.87
CA ARG A 31 17.83 12.86 26.74
C ARG A 31 16.67 13.47 27.55
N ALA A 32 15.51 13.67 26.93
CA ALA A 32 14.31 14.14 27.62
C ALA A 32 13.87 13.16 28.73
N ASP A 33 14.07 11.86 28.50
CA ASP A 33 13.78 10.78 29.44
C ASP A 33 14.91 10.59 30.49
N GLY A 34 15.99 11.38 30.44
CA GLY A 34 17.11 11.32 31.40
C GLY A 34 18.01 10.08 31.25
N LEU A 35 17.89 9.34 30.15
CA LEU A 35 18.61 8.08 29.91
C LEU A 35 20.02 8.32 29.35
N VAL A 36 20.25 9.48 28.74
CA VAL A 36 21.55 9.90 28.20
C VAL A 36 21.80 11.37 28.52
N VAL A 37 23.07 11.74 28.69
CA VAL A 37 23.52 13.13 28.87
C VAL A 37 24.55 13.49 27.80
N PRO A 38 24.70 14.76 27.40
CA PRO A 38 25.75 15.16 26.46
C PRO A 38 27.14 14.72 26.95
N HIS A 39 27.98 14.25 26.03
CA HIS A 39 29.38 13.94 26.33
C HIS A 39 30.25 15.14 25.96
N ASP A 40 31.05 15.64 26.92
CA ASP A 40 31.85 16.85 26.74
C ASP A 40 32.96 16.63 25.71
N GLY A 41 32.93 17.39 24.61
CA GLY A 41 34.04 17.49 23.66
C GLY A 41 33.72 17.10 22.22
N ASN A 42 32.60 16.44 21.94
CA ASN A 42 32.24 16.06 20.56
C ASN A 42 30.76 16.32 20.21
N ARG A 43 30.50 16.94 19.06
CA ARG A 43 29.11 17.28 18.64
C ARG A 43 28.40 16.01 18.18
N GLY A 44 27.64 15.39 19.09
CA GLY A 44 26.70 14.30 18.75
C GLY A 44 26.79 13.09 19.68
N GLU A 45 27.88 12.97 20.45
CA GLU A 45 28.06 11.89 21.42
C GLU A 45 27.34 12.20 22.73
N HIS A 46 26.75 11.16 23.30
CA HIS A 46 26.08 11.24 24.59
C HIS A 46 26.60 10.11 25.49
N ARG A 47 26.64 10.34 26.79
CA ARG A 47 26.98 9.33 27.79
C ARG A 47 25.70 8.75 28.37
N MET A 48 25.59 7.44 28.38
CA MET A 48 24.49 6.73 29.03
C MET A 48 24.54 6.92 30.55
N THR A 49 23.41 7.31 31.12
CA THR A 49 23.25 7.48 32.57
C THR A 49 23.02 6.13 33.25
N ASN A 50 23.03 6.10 34.59
CA ASN A 50 22.66 4.89 35.32
C ASN A 50 21.19 4.51 35.10
N ALA A 51 20.30 5.49 34.99
CA ALA A 51 18.90 5.26 34.61
C ALA A 51 18.78 4.64 33.21
N GLY A 52 19.63 5.07 32.25
CA GLY A 52 19.75 4.44 30.93
C GLY A 52 20.16 2.97 31.00
N ARG A 53 21.16 2.64 31.83
CA ARG A 53 21.60 1.24 32.05
C ARG A 53 20.51 0.37 32.67
N GLU A 54 19.82 0.89 33.68
CA GLU A 54 18.72 0.17 34.35
C GLU A 54 17.53 -0.05 33.41
N ALA A 55 17.16 0.98 32.64
CA ALA A 55 16.09 0.87 31.63
C ALA A 55 16.43 -0.14 30.54
N LEU A 56 17.68 -0.16 30.05
CA LEU A 56 18.14 -1.15 29.07
C LEU A 56 18.08 -2.56 29.65
N LYS A 57 18.58 -2.76 30.87
CA LYS A 57 18.56 -4.06 31.55
C LYS A 57 17.13 -4.57 31.74
N GLN A 58 16.22 -3.73 32.24
CA GLN A 58 14.82 -4.08 32.40
C GLN A 58 14.17 -4.44 31.06
N TRP A 59 14.45 -3.66 30.01
CA TRP A 59 13.93 -3.96 28.67
C TRP A 59 14.43 -5.32 28.16
N GLN A 60 15.70 -5.67 28.39
CA GLN A 60 16.29 -6.95 28.01
C GLN A 60 15.73 -8.14 28.82
N GLU A 61 15.42 -7.94 30.10
CA GLU A 61 14.75 -8.97 30.92
C GLU A 61 13.32 -9.25 30.42
N GLU A 62 12.63 -8.21 29.93
CA GLU A 62 11.26 -8.32 29.41
C GLU A 62 11.21 -8.86 27.96
N HIS A 63 12.22 -8.59 27.12
CA HIS A 63 12.17 -8.82 25.66
C HIS A 63 13.31 -9.68 25.09
N GLY A 64 14.29 -10.08 25.91
CA GLY A 64 15.49 -10.81 25.49
C GLY A 64 16.63 -9.91 24.99
N VAL A 65 17.63 -10.51 24.31
CA VAL A 65 18.74 -9.76 23.71
C VAL A 65 18.17 -8.78 22.68
N ALA A 66 18.53 -7.50 22.80
CA ALA A 66 18.10 -6.49 21.85
C ALA A 66 18.47 -6.94 20.43
N PRO A 67 17.52 -6.92 19.47
CA PRO A 67 17.89 -7.20 18.10
C PRO A 67 18.98 -6.22 17.72
N ALA A 68 20.07 -6.72 17.10
CA ALA A 68 21.06 -5.86 16.47
C ALA A 68 20.27 -4.81 15.66
N PRO A 69 20.55 -3.50 15.84
CA PRO A 69 19.80 -2.52 15.08
C PRO A 69 19.90 -2.92 13.62
N ALA A 70 18.74 -3.07 12.99
CA ALA A 70 18.70 -3.25 11.56
C ALA A 70 19.58 -2.14 10.99
N GLU A 71 20.69 -2.53 10.33
CA GLU A 71 21.72 -1.60 9.85
C GLU A 71 21.03 -0.31 9.40
N ALA A 72 21.28 0.79 10.12
CA ALA A 72 20.55 2.02 9.88
C ALA A 72 20.64 2.29 8.38
N PRO A 73 19.49 2.30 7.66
CA PRO A 73 19.54 2.21 6.23
C PRO A 73 20.38 3.35 5.70
N ALA A 74 21.44 3.02 4.95
CA ALA A 74 22.39 3.99 4.44
C ALA A 74 21.65 5.22 3.92
N ILE A 75 22.02 6.41 4.42
CA ILE A 75 21.33 7.65 4.06
C ILE A 75 21.46 7.83 2.55
N LEU A 76 20.33 7.72 1.84
CA LEU A 76 20.32 7.72 0.38
C LEU A 76 20.77 9.09 -0.14
N ARG A 77 21.69 9.11 -1.12
CA ARG A 77 22.19 10.37 -1.71
C ARG A 77 21.03 11.15 -2.33
N LYS A 78 20.97 12.48 -2.08
CA LYS A 78 19.93 13.34 -2.65
C LYS A 78 20.03 13.34 -4.19
N LEU A 79 18.91 13.02 -4.85
CA LEU A 79 18.73 13.14 -6.28
C LEU A 79 18.79 14.61 -6.75
N PRO A 80 19.08 14.87 -8.04
CA PRO A 80 18.90 16.20 -8.60
C PRO A 80 17.44 16.66 -8.51
N ALA A 81 17.22 17.98 -8.55
CA ALA A 81 15.94 18.60 -8.17
C ALA A 81 14.70 17.99 -8.85
N ARG A 82 14.75 17.78 -10.18
CA ARG A 82 13.62 17.24 -10.94
C ARG A 82 13.31 15.78 -10.59
N GLN A 83 14.34 14.94 -10.43
CA GLN A 83 14.17 13.53 -10.03
C GLN A 83 13.69 13.42 -8.58
N HIS A 84 14.20 14.30 -7.70
CA HIS A 84 13.72 14.40 -6.33
C HIS A 84 12.22 14.73 -6.32
N GLU A 85 11.81 15.80 -7.00
CA GLU A 85 10.41 16.22 -7.10
C GLU A 85 9.52 15.11 -7.68
N ALA A 86 9.94 14.44 -8.76
CA ALA A 86 9.19 13.32 -9.33
C ALA A 86 8.94 12.18 -8.32
N VAL A 87 9.95 11.81 -7.52
CA VAL A 87 9.80 10.75 -6.50
C VAL A 87 8.91 11.21 -5.34
N ILE A 88 9.06 12.47 -4.89
CA ILE A 88 8.24 13.01 -3.78
C ILE A 88 6.77 13.15 -4.21
N THR A 89 6.52 13.69 -5.39
CA THR A 89 5.16 13.83 -5.95
C THR A 89 4.51 12.46 -6.10
N ALA A 90 5.22 11.46 -6.65
CA ALA A 90 4.69 10.10 -6.74
C ALA A 90 4.38 9.52 -5.34
N ALA A 91 5.24 9.75 -4.35
CA ALA A 91 5.07 9.24 -2.99
C ALA A 91 3.85 9.82 -2.27
N GLN A 92 3.39 11.00 -2.68
CA GLN A 92 2.19 11.65 -2.14
C GLN A 92 0.91 11.20 -2.84
N ARG A 93 1.00 10.54 -4.00
CA ARG A 93 -0.17 10.02 -4.71
C ARG A 93 -0.61 8.69 -4.10
N PRO A 94 -1.92 8.41 -4.03
CA PRO A 94 -2.41 7.10 -3.61
C PRO A 94 -1.87 5.96 -4.47
N ASP A 95 -1.85 6.14 -5.79
CA ASP A 95 -1.40 5.15 -6.77
C ASP A 95 0.12 4.97 -6.84
N GLN A 96 0.88 5.88 -6.22
CA GLN A 96 2.35 5.88 -6.19
C GLN A 96 2.99 5.80 -7.57
N ASN A 97 2.27 6.28 -8.59
CA ASN A 97 2.77 6.35 -9.94
C ASN A 97 3.66 7.58 -10.08
N VAL A 98 4.76 7.41 -10.80
CA VAL A 98 5.46 8.47 -11.50
C VAL A 98 4.84 8.53 -12.91
N PRO A 99 4.01 9.54 -13.22
CA PRO A 99 3.28 9.62 -14.48
C PRO A 99 4.12 9.36 -15.72
N GLY A 100 3.66 8.41 -16.55
CA GLY A 100 4.12 8.15 -17.91
C GLY A 100 3.11 8.66 -18.93
N ARG A 101 3.30 8.30 -20.20
CA ARG A 101 2.44 8.71 -21.33
C ARG A 101 0.99 8.24 -21.21
N ASP A 102 0.76 7.21 -20.40
CA ASP A 102 -0.55 6.63 -20.11
C ASP A 102 -1.29 7.32 -18.95
N ASP A 103 -0.64 8.26 -18.24
CA ASP A 103 -1.24 9.02 -17.15
C ASP A 103 -1.79 10.37 -17.65
N LYS A 104 -2.97 10.76 -17.19
CA LYS A 104 -3.60 12.05 -17.55
C LYS A 104 -2.72 13.26 -17.16
N ALA A 105 -1.93 13.16 -16.10
CA ALA A 105 -1.01 14.21 -15.66
C ALA A 105 0.08 14.48 -16.71
N TYR A 106 0.49 13.47 -17.49
CA TYR A 106 1.43 13.66 -18.59
C TYR A 106 0.85 14.62 -19.65
N HIS A 107 -0.41 14.47 -20.01
CA HIS A 107 -1.07 15.32 -21.00
C HIS A 107 -1.35 16.74 -20.49
N LYS A 108 -1.27 16.99 -19.19
CA LYS A 108 -1.42 18.34 -18.60
C LYS A 108 -0.12 19.15 -18.62
N GLY A 109 1.00 18.56 -19.05
CA GLY A 109 2.27 19.28 -19.23
C GLY A 109 2.95 19.69 -17.93
N GLU A 110 2.76 18.93 -16.84
CA GLU A 110 3.41 19.24 -15.56
C GLU A 110 4.95 19.20 -15.70
N PRO A 111 5.67 20.24 -15.18
CA PRO A 111 7.04 20.57 -15.59
C PRO A 111 8.12 19.57 -15.12
N TRP A 112 7.81 18.67 -14.19
CA TRP A 112 8.71 17.61 -13.74
C TRP A 112 8.68 16.34 -14.63
N PHE A 113 7.78 16.27 -15.63
CA PHE A 113 7.65 15.14 -16.55
C PHE A 113 8.46 15.30 -17.84
N LEU A 114 9.76 15.08 -17.74
CA LEU A 114 10.62 14.87 -18.91
C LEU A 114 11.07 13.42 -18.96
N GLY A 115 11.13 12.83 -20.16
CA GLY A 115 11.62 11.46 -20.33
C GLY A 115 13.04 11.25 -19.78
N THR A 116 13.86 12.30 -19.73
CA THR A 116 15.16 12.28 -19.06
C THR A 116 15.06 12.11 -17.54
N THR A 117 14.06 12.70 -16.90
CA THR A 117 13.76 12.52 -15.47
C THR A 117 13.35 11.07 -15.20
N LEU A 118 12.40 10.54 -15.98
CA LEU A 118 11.89 9.16 -15.80
C LEU A 118 12.99 8.13 -15.99
N ARG A 119 13.82 8.25 -17.03
CA ARG A 119 15.00 7.41 -17.24
C ARG A 119 15.97 7.44 -16.06
N ALA A 120 16.23 8.63 -15.50
CA ALA A 120 17.15 8.78 -14.39
C ALA A 120 16.60 8.15 -13.10
N VAL A 121 15.31 8.33 -12.81
CA VAL A 121 14.65 7.72 -11.64
C VAL A 121 14.59 6.19 -11.79
N HIS A 122 14.27 5.70 -13.00
CA HIS A 122 14.25 4.28 -13.33
C HIS A 122 15.63 3.64 -13.19
N LYS A 123 16.65 4.22 -13.84
CA LYS A 123 18.04 3.74 -13.78
C LYS A 123 18.61 3.74 -12.36
N ALA A 124 18.17 4.67 -11.51
CA ALA A 124 18.57 4.72 -10.11
C ALA A 124 17.78 3.75 -9.21
N GLY A 125 16.81 3.01 -9.76
CA GLY A 125 16.02 2.01 -9.04
C GLY A 125 14.93 2.57 -8.13
N TYR A 126 14.65 3.88 -8.18
CA TYR A 126 13.63 4.51 -7.33
C TYR A 126 12.20 4.33 -7.86
N ALA A 127 12.05 4.13 -9.17
CA ALA A 127 10.78 3.75 -9.79
C ALA A 127 11.03 2.66 -10.83
N GLY A 128 10.05 1.78 -11.03
CA GLY A 128 10.17 0.62 -11.91
C GLY A 128 8.96 0.50 -12.82
N ILE A 129 9.14 -0.12 -13.99
CA ILE A 129 8.00 -0.60 -14.76
C ILE A 129 7.48 -1.86 -14.11
N ARG A 130 6.15 -1.95 -13.98
CA ARG A 130 5.49 -3.19 -13.62
C ARG A 130 5.37 -4.07 -14.88
N PRO A 131 5.87 -5.31 -14.85
CA PRO A 131 5.56 -6.28 -15.87
C PRO A 131 4.04 -6.46 -15.99
N GLN A 132 3.56 -6.52 -17.21
CA GLN A 132 2.17 -6.80 -17.52
C GLN A 132 2.06 -8.22 -18.10
N PRO A 133 0.90 -8.90 -17.95
CA PRO A 133 0.73 -10.28 -18.43
C PRO A 133 0.96 -10.45 -19.94
N TYR A 134 0.84 -9.36 -20.72
CA TYR A 134 1.06 -9.33 -22.15
C TYR A 134 2.49 -8.88 -22.56
N ASP A 135 3.37 -8.60 -21.60
CA ASP A 135 4.77 -8.26 -21.91
C ASP A 135 5.55 -9.53 -22.29
N ASN A 136 6.18 -9.53 -23.47
CA ASN A 136 7.00 -10.64 -23.95
C ASN A 136 8.45 -10.54 -23.44
N GLY A 137 8.61 -10.45 -22.11
CA GLY A 137 9.91 -10.33 -21.43
C GLY A 137 10.12 -8.98 -20.73
N PRO A 138 11.36 -8.70 -20.28
CA PRO A 138 11.69 -7.42 -19.66
C PRO A 138 11.45 -6.27 -20.63
N VAL A 139 10.72 -5.25 -20.19
CA VAL A 139 10.45 -4.05 -20.97
C VAL A 139 11.00 -2.81 -20.28
N THR A 140 11.37 -1.83 -21.09
CA THR A 140 11.89 -0.54 -20.65
C THR A 140 10.85 0.57 -20.81
N TRP A 141 11.12 1.70 -20.17
CA TRP A 141 10.17 2.81 -20.16
C TRP A 141 10.15 3.47 -21.53
N GLU A 142 11.30 3.47 -22.20
CA GLU A 142 11.48 3.97 -23.54
C GLU A 142 10.63 3.21 -24.56
N GLU A 143 10.48 1.90 -24.38
CA GLU A 143 9.68 1.04 -25.26
C GLU A 143 8.18 1.23 -25.02
N THR A 144 7.77 1.28 -23.76
CA THR A 144 6.34 1.24 -23.42
C THR A 144 5.71 2.61 -23.20
N GLY A 145 6.50 3.59 -22.75
CA GLY A 145 6.04 4.90 -22.31
C GLY A 145 5.14 4.87 -21.07
N ARG A 146 4.94 3.70 -20.44
CA ARG A 146 4.02 3.51 -19.31
C ARG A 146 4.46 4.27 -18.07
N SER A 147 3.54 4.47 -17.16
CA SER A 147 3.84 5.02 -15.84
C SER A 147 4.81 4.11 -15.08
N LEU A 148 5.73 4.74 -14.34
CA LEU A 148 6.61 4.01 -13.43
C LEU A 148 5.94 3.95 -12.06
N TYR A 149 6.24 2.92 -11.29
CA TYR A 149 5.74 2.73 -9.93
C TYR A 149 6.89 2.92 -8.96
N LEU A 150 6.67 3.59 -7.83
CA LEU A 150 7.69 3.66 -6.79
C LEU A 150 8.07 2.26 -6.30
N THR A 151 9.37 2.00 -6.28
CA THR A 151 9.94 0.77 -5.72
C THR A 151 10.06 0.90 -4.19
N PRO A 152 10.42 -0.19 -3.47
CA PRO A 152 10.80 -0.08 -2.05
C PRO A 152 11.88 0.99 -1.80
N LEU A 153 12.88 1.08 -2.68
CA LEU A 153 13.94 2.08 -2.62
C LEU A 153 13.40 3.50 -2.87
N GLY A 154 12.47 3.68 -3.81
CA GLY A 154 11.76 4.95 -4.04
C GLY A 154 11.01 5.45 -2.82
N ARG A 155 10.25 4.56 -2.18
CA ARG A 155 9.53 4.88 -0.94
C ARG A 155 10.47 5.23 0.20
N GLN A 156 11.56 4.46 0.36
CA GLN A 156 12.59 4.75 1.35
C GLN A 156 13.24 6.12 1.12
N TYR A 157 13.55 6.46 -0.13
CA TYR A 157 14.06 7.78 -0.50
C TYR A 157 13.08 8.89 -0.13
N ALA A 158 11.79 8.73 -0.45
CA ALA A 158 10.78 9.72 -0.12
C ALA A 158 10.62 9.95 1.39
N ARG A 159 10.73 8.89 2.21
CA ARG A 159 10.76 9.01 3.68
C ARG A 159 11.99 9.80 4.15
N GLN A 160 13.19 9.41 3.70
CA GLN A 160 14.44 10.01 4.16
C GLN A 160 14.67 11.44 3.66
N ARG A 161 14.25 11.76 2.43
CA ARG A 161 14.60 13.01 1.74
C ARG A 161 13.42 13.94 1.54
N GLY A 162 12.20 13.42 1.48
CA GLY A 162 10.98 14.21 1.32
C GLY A 162 10.14 14.32 2.60
N ASN A 163 10.50 13.59 3.65
CA ASN A 163 9.71 13.50 4.89
C ASN A 163 8.25 13.09 4.62
N VAL A 164 8.04 12.21 3.64
CA VAL A 164 6.72 11.67 3.28
C VAL A 164 6.52 10.35 4.00
N ASP A 165 5.43 10.19 4.78
CA ASP A 165 5.00 8.90 5.34
C ASP A 165 4.36 8.03 4.23
N VAL A 166 5.17 7.66 3.23
CA VAL A 166 4.73 6.79 2.15
C VAL A 166 4.77 5.35 2.59
N ARG A 167 3.66 4.63 2.41
CA ARG A 167 3.52 3.18 2.67
C ARG A 167 3.46 2.43 1.34
N ARG A 168 3.25 1.10 1.34
CA ARG A 168 2.80 0.44 0.10
C ARG A 168 1.41 0.93 -0.28
N ARG A 169 1.01 0.70 -1.53
CA ARG A 169 -0.35 0.99 -1.98
C ARG A 169 -1.33 0.17 -1.15
N ARG A 170 -2.44 0.80 -0.77
CA ARG A 170 -3.51 0.22 0.02
C ARG A 170 -4.68 -0.11 -0.91
N VAL A 171 -4.67 -1.31 -1.49
CA VAL A 171 -5.68 -1.73 -2.48
C VAL A 171 -6.85 -2.38 -1.75
N VAL A 172 -8.07 -1.96 -2.09
CA VAL A 172 -9.29 -2.58 -1.56
C VAL A 172 -10.04 -3.23 -2.71
N ILE A 173 -10.33 -4.52 -2.56
CA ILE A 173 -11.17 -5.27 -3.49
C ILE A 173 -12.50 -5.55 -2.79
N ILE A 174 -13.62 -5.31 -3.47
CA ILE A 174 -14.95 -5.60 -2.94
C ILE A 174 -15.68 -6.61 -3.83
N ALA A 175 -16.50 -7.48 -3.24
CA ALA A 175 -17.38 -8.36 -4.02
C ALA A 175 -18.41 -7.55 -4.82
N CYS A 176 -18.78 -8.04 -6.00
CA CYS A 176 -19.91 -7.49 -6.75
C CYS A 176 -21.25 -7.73 -6.03
N GLY A 177 -22.33 -7.11 -6.53
CA GLY A 177 -23.69 -7.30 -6.02
C GLY A 177 -24.56 -8.17 -6.93
N ASP A 178 -25.52 -8.87 -6.34
CA ASP A 178 -26.55 -9.59 -7.09
C ASP A 178 -27.52 -8.61 -7.78
N LYS A 179 -28.08 -7.68 -7.00
CA LYS A 179 -28.98 -6.61 -7.47
C LYS A 179 -28.21 -5.53 -8.23
N LYS A 180 -28.61 -5.27 -9.47
CA LYS A 180 -28.00 -4.31 -10.40
C LYS A 180 -29.04 -3.32 -10.93
N LEU A 181 -28.58 -2.20 -11.48
CA LEU A 181 -29.42 -1.32 -12.30
C LEU A 181 -30.01 -2.08 -13.50
N PRO A 182 -31.21 -1.70 -13.99
CA PRO A 182 -31.81 -2.32 -15.18
C PRO A 182 -30.97 -2.06 -16.43
N ASP A 183 -31.27 -2.76 -17.54
CA ASP A 183 -30.58 -2.52 -18.80
C ASP A 183 -30.74 -1.04 -19.24
N PRO A 184 -29.66 -0.35 -19.67
CA PRO A 184 -29.72 1.06 -20.04
C PRO A 184 -30.48 1.31 -21.36
N GLY A 185 -30.86 0.26 -22.09
CA GLY A 185 -31.65 0.35 -23.31
C GLY A 185 -30.84 0.82 -24.53
N LEU A 186 -31.57 1.31 -25.53
CA LEU A 186 -30.99 1.84 -26.77
C LEU A 186 -31.04 3.37 -26.76
N ASN A 187 -30.11 4.01 -27.47
CA ASN A 187 -30.15 5.44 -27.76
C ASN A 187 -31.16 5.78 -28.87
N GLU A 188 -31.30 7.06 -29.19
CA GLU A 188 -32.22 7.57 -30.22
C GLU A 188 -31.97 7.02 -31.64
N HIS A 189 -30.80 6.41 -31.87
CA HIS A 189 -30.43 5.77 -33.12
C HIS A 189 -30.58 4.24 -33.10
N GLY A 190 -31.11 3.66 -32.03
CA GLY A 190 -31.26 2.21 -31.88
C GLY A 190 -29.97 1.46 -31.52
N ASN A 191 -28.89 2.17 -31.15
CA ASN A 191 -27.65 1.54 -30.67
C ASN A 191 -27.72 1.33 -29.14
N PRO A 192 -27.14 0.26 -28.58
CA PRO A 192 -27.08 0.08 -27.13
C PRO A 192 -26.43 1.29 -26.43
N ASN A 193 -27.10 1.79 -25.39
CA ASN A 193 -26.50 2.76 -24.49
C ASN A 193 -25.28 2.13 -23.81
N PRO A 194 -24.26 2.93 -23.45
CA PRO A 194 -23.16 2.41 -22.65
C PRO A 194 -23.71 1.85 -21.33
N GLY A 195 -23.12 0.74 -20.87
CA GLY A 195 -23.36 0.23 -19.53
C GLY A 195 -23.06 1.26 -18.43
N TYR A 196 -23.38 0.93 -17.19
CA TYR A 196 -23.14 1.81 -16.03
C TYR A 196 -21.70 1.69 -15.55
N PRO A 197 -21.09 2.75 -14.99
CA PRO A 197 -19.87 2.60 -14.22
C PRO A 197 -20.00 1.47 -13.20
N ALA A 198 -19.03 0.57 -13.11
CA ALA A 198 -19.09 -0.59 -12.24
C ALA A 198 -19.36 -0.21 -10.77
N GLY A 199 -18.86 0.94 -10.32
CA GLY A 199 -19.10 1.48 -8.98
C GLY A 199 -20.54 1.93 -8.71
N GLU A 200 -21.36 2.10 -9.74
CA GLU A 200 -22.77 2.52 -9.67
C GLU A 200 -23.74 1.40 -10.08
N LEU A 201 -23.26 0.40 -10.83
CA LEU A 201 -24.09 -0.69 -11.35
C LEU A 201 -24.79 -1.48 -10.23
N TYR A 202 -24.10 -1.78 -9.13
CA TYR A 202 -24.59 -2.68 -8.08
C TYR A 202 -25.31 -1.90 -6.96
N ILE A 203 -26.60 -2.14 -6.82
CA ILE A 203 -27.49 -1.35 -5.94
C ILE A 203 -28.03 -2.13 -4.73
N GLY A 204 -27.53 -3.35 -4.51
CA GLY A 204 -27.92 -4.17 -3.36
C GLY A 204 -27.28 -3.69 -2.05
N ASP A 205 -28.04 -3.72 -0.95
CA ASP A 205 -27.62 -3.23 0.37
C ASP A 205 -26.27 -3.79 0.85
N TYR A 206 -26.01 -5.07 0.56
CA TYR A 206 -24.75 -5.71 0.90
C TYR A 206 -23.58 -5.05 0.16
N HIS A 207 -23.64 -4.94 -1.19
CA HIS A 207 -22.60 -4.28 -1.98
C HIS A 207 -22.42 -2.82 -1.59
N VAL A 208 -23.52 -2.07 -1.39
CA VAL A 208 -23.48 -0.67 -0.95
C VAL A 208 -22.73 -0.54 0.39
N SER A 209 -22.92 -1.50 1.31
CA SER A 209 -22.19 -1.52 2.59
C SER A 209 -20.69 -1.79 2.39
N LEU A 210 -20.32 -2.76 1.54
CA LEU A 210 -18.92 -3.03 1.20
C LEU A 210 -18.25 -1.81 0.57
N ARG A 211 -18.93 -1.19 -0.40
CA ARG A 211 -18.42 -0.03 -1.13
C ARG A 211 -18.19 1.16 -0.21
N SER A 212 -19.18 1.46 0.62
CA SER A 212 -19.09 2.54 1.59
C SER A 212 -17.97 2.32 2.61
N ALA A 213 -17.69 1.08 3.02
CA ALA A 213 -16.51 0.79 3.85
C ALA A 213 -15.20 0.97 3.06
N ALA A 214 -15.12 0.50 1.82
CA ALA A 214 -13.95 0.65 0.95
C ALA A 214 -13.58 2.13 0.73
N ASP A 215 -14.56 3.01 0.53
CA ASP A 215 -14.32 4.46 0.37
C ASP A 215 -13.69 5.11 1.62
N THR A 216 -13.82 4.49 2.80
CA THR A 216 -13.16 4.98 4.02
C THR A 216 -11.78 4.35 4.26
N LEU A 217 -11.47 3.26 3.56
CA LEU A 217 -10.23 2.50 3.71
C LEU A 217 -9.13 3.00 2.76
N THR A 218 -9.50 3.47 1.57
CA THR A 218 -8.54 3.90 0.55
C THR A 218 -9.14 4.89 -0.45
N ASP A 219 -8.30 5.43 -1.33
CA ASP A 219 -8.71 6.28 -2.44
C ASP A 219 -9.47 5.47 -3.52
N GLN A 220 -10.47 6.08 -4.16
CA GLN A 220 -11.30 5.41 -5.17
C GLN A 220 -10.49 4.81 -6.32
N SER A 221 -9.36 5.42 -6.70
CA SER A 221 -8.47 4.88 -7.74
C SER A 221 -7.83 3.54 -7.37
N LEU A 222 -7.82 3.18 -6.08
CA LEU A 222 -7.28 1.92 -5.54
C LEU A 222 -8.37 0.91 -5.14
N ILE A 223 -9.64 1.22 -5.42
CA ILE A 223 -10.75 0.30 -5.21
C ILE A 223 -11.00 -0.49 -6.49
N ARG A 224 -11.19 -1.81 -6.36
CA ARG A 224 -11.62 -2.71 -7.44
C ARG A 224 -12.85 -3.48 -7.02
N ILE A 225 -13.71 -3.79 -7.99
CA ILE A 225 -14.82 -4.73 -7.80
C ILE A 225 -14.39 -6.07 -8.38
N LEU A 226 -14.54 -7.15 -7.62
CA LEU A 226 -14.44 -8.50 -8.15
C LEU A 226 -15.80 -8.92 -8.70
N SER A 227 -15.96 -8.78 -10.01
CA SER A 227 -17.11 -9.21 -10.78
C SER A 227 -17.02 -10.71 -11.09
N ALA A 228 -18.10 -11.46 -10.80
CA ALA A 228 -18.20 -12.87 -11.18
C ALA A 228 -18.01 -13.12 -12.69
N LEU A 229 -18.37 -12.18 -13.56
CA LEU A 229 -18.22 -12.32 -15.02
C LEU A 229 -16.93 -11.67 -15.53
N HIS A 230 -16.54 -10.53 -14.99
CA HIS A 230 -15.50 -9.67 -15.57
C HIS A 230 -14.17 -9.68 -14.81
N GLY A 231 -14.05 -10.38 -13.68
CA GLY A 231 -12.86 -10.35 -12.83
C GLY A 231 -12.73 -9.04 -12.06
N LEU A 232 -11.49 -8.63 -11.77
CA LEU A 232 -11.23 -7.32 -11.15
C LEU A 232 -11.53 -6.20 -12.15
N VAL A 233 -12.36 -5.24 -11.74
CA VAL A 233 -12.74 -4.09 -12.57
C VAL A 233 -12.58 -2.78 -11.81
N ASP A 234 -12.18 -1.74 -12.53
CA ASP A 234 -12.17 -0.36 -12.06
C ASP A 234 -13.59 0.15 -11.88
N LEU A 235 -13.79 1.05 -10.93
CA LEU A 235 -15.10 1.63 -10.61
C LEU A 235 -15.75 2.37 -11.78
N GLN A 236 -14.94 2.91 -12.69
CA GLN A 236 -15.39 3.71 -13.83
C GLN A 236 -15.63 2.87 -15.08
N ARG A 237 -15.29 1.57 -15.07
CA ARG A 237 -15.49 0.70 -16.23
C ARG A 237 -16.99 0.56 -16.51
N PRO A 238 -17.48 0.92 -17.70
CA PRO A 238 -18.88 0.70 -18.07
C PRO A 238 -19.19 -0.80 -18.18
N LEU A 239 -20.26 -1.24 -17.52
CA LEU A 239 -20.72 -2.63 -17.49
C LEU A 239 -22.23 -2.68 -17.67
N HIS A 240 -22.70 -3.63 -18.49
CA HIS A 240 -24.12 -3.97 -18.56
C HIS A 240 -24.51 -4.86 -17.38
N PRO A 241 -25.78 -4.83 -16.92
CA PRO A 241 -26.26 -5.80 -15.96
C PRO A 241 -26.13 -7.22 -16.52
N TYR A 242 -25.78 -8.16 -15.64
CA TYR A 242 -25.59 -9.57 -15.98
C TYR A 242 -26.04 -10.45 -14.81
N ASP A 243 -26.34 -11.71 -15.13
CA ASP A 243 -26.69 -12.75 -14.15
C ASP A 243 -25.68 -13.90 -14.28
N VAL A 244 -24.63 -13.82 -13.46
CA VAL A 244 -23.52 -14.77 -13.36
C VAL A 244 -23.05 -14.78 -11.91
N ARG A 245 -22.94 -15.96 -11.33
CA ARG A 245 -22.44 -16.23 -9.98
C ARG A 245 -21.06 -16.88 -10.05
N PRO A 246 -20.24 -16.78 -8.99
CA PRO A 246 -19.03 -17.58 -8.87
C PRO A 246 -19.33 -19.07 -9.08
N GLY A 247 -18.51 -19.74 -9.89
CA GLY A 247 -18.68 -21.16 -10.23
C GLY A 247 -19.58 -21.44 -11.44
N ASP A 248 -20.31 -20.45 -11.95
CA ASP A 248 -21.07 -20.62 -13.19
C ASP A 248 -20.12 -20.87 -14.39
N PRO A 249 -20.55 -21.56 -15.46
CA PRO A 249 -19.72 -21.81 -16.65
C PRO A 249 -19.19 -20.55 -17.34
N ARG A 250 -19.88 -19.41 -17.17
CA ARG A 250 -19.48 -18.09 -17.70
C ARG A 250 -18.71 -17.24 -16.69
N ALA A 251 -18.50 -17.74 -15.48
CA ALA A 251 -17.78 -17.01 -14.45
C ALA A 251 -16.32 -16.82 -14.86
N VAL A 252 -15.72 -15.76 -14.34
CA VAL A 252 -14.30 -15.46 -14.51
C VAL A 252 -13.46 -16.61 -13.95
N THR A 253 -12.41 -16.98 -14.70
CA THR A 253 -11.53 -18.06 -14.28
C THR A 253 -10.44 -17.57 -13.31
N PRO A 254 -9.86 -18.45 -12.49
CA PRO A 254 -8.73 -18.11 -11.62
C PRO A 254 -7.55 -17.49 -12.38
N GLU A 255 -7.25 -17.96 -13.60
CA GLU A 255 -6.15 -17.45 -14.43
C GLU A 255 -6.41 -16.01 -14.86
N ARG A 256 -7.67 -15.68 -15.18
CA ARG A 256 -8.05 -14.32 -15.53
C ARG A 256 -7.97 -13.38 -14.32
N VAL A 257 -8.36 -13.87 -13.14
CA VAL A 257 -8.19 -13.12 -11.88
C VAL A 257 -6.70 -12.90 -11.57
N ALA A 258 -5.85 -13.90 -11.78
CA ALA A 258 -4.40 -13.80 -11.61
C ALA A 258 -3.79 -12.75 -12.55
N SER A 259 -4.19 -12.75 -13.82
CA SER A 259 -3.79 -11.72 -14.80
C SER A 259 -4.17 -10.32 -14.30
N HIS A 260 -5.42 -10.11 -13.88
CA HIS A 260 -5.84 -8.79 -13.40
C HIS A 260 -5.15 -8.37 -12.10
N ALA A 261 -4.87 -9.33 -11.19
CA ALA A 261 -4.15 -9.05 -9.95
C ALA A 261 -2.70 -8.61 -10.23
N ALA A 262 -2.04 -9.27 -11.18
CA ALA A 262 -0.73 -8.88 -11.68
C ALA A 262 -0.75 -7.49 -12.35
N GLU A 263 -1.74 -7.22 -13.21
CA GLU A 263 -1.94 -5.90 -13.85
C GLU A 263 -2.11 -4.78 -12.80
N LEU A 264 -2.85 -5.08 -11.72
CA LEU A 264 -3.05 -4.17 -10.60
C LEU A 264 -1.78 -4.00 -9.72
N GLY A 265 -0.81 -4.89 -9.86
CA GLY A 265 0.45 -4.93 -9.11
C GLY A 265 0.24 -5.30 -7.64
N THR A 266 -0.64 -6.26 -7.35
CA THR A 266 -0.96 -6.64 -5.97
C THR A 266 0.22 -7.23 -5.22
N ASP A 267 1.27 -7.65 -5.91
CA ASP A 267 2.54 -8.13 -5.34
C ASP A 267 3.31 -7.06 -4.55
N ASP A 268 3.05 -5.77 -4.80
CA ASP A 268 3.60 -4.64 -4.02
C ASP A 268 2.50 -3.73 -3.52
N ALA A 269 1.45 -4.35 -2.99
CA ALA A 269 0.35 -3.67 -2.32
C ALA A 269 -0.05 -4.44 -1.06
N ASP A 270 -0.47 -3.70 -0.05
CA ASP A 270 -1.26 -4.27 1.03
C ASP A 270 -2.69 -4.38 0.49
N VAL A 271 -3.30 -5.57 0.56
CA VAL A 271 -4.58 -5.85 -0.09
C VAL A 271 -5.61 -6.30 0.93
N ILE A 272 -6.74 -5.59 0.98
CA ILE A 272 -7.93 -5.99 1.75
C ILE A 272 -9.04 -6.41 0.78
N PHE A 273 -9.67 -7.54 1.07
CA PHE A 273 -10.89 -7.97 0.40
C PHE A 273 -12.10 -7.92 1.33
N LEU A 274 -13.16 -7.25 0.87
CA LEU A 274 -14.45 -7.18 1.53
C LEU A 274 -15.48 -7.97 0.70
N GLY A 275 -15.88 -9.15 1.19
CA GLY A 275 -16.88 -9.97 0.50
C GLY A 275 -17.08 -11.34 1.15
N GLY A 276 -17.84 -12.20 0.46
CA GLY A 276 -18.08 -13.59 0.87
C GLY A 276 -16.92 -14.53 0.57
N GLN A 277 -16.93 -15.70 1.23
CA GLN A 277 -15.84 -16.69 1.19
C GLN A 277 -15.55 -17.23 -0.22
N ASP A 278 -16.57 -17.45 -1.05
CA ASP A 278 -16.39 -17.97 -2.41
C ASP A 278 -15.45 -17.08 -3.26
N TYR A 279 -15.52 -15.76 -3.05
CA TYR A 279 -14.61 -14.81 -3.70
C TYR A 279 -13.23 -14.75 -3.06
N VAL A 280 -13.13 -14.98 -1.75
CA VAL A 280 -11.84 -15.12 -1.06
C VAL A 280 -11.07 -16.30 -1.64
N ASP A 281 -11.74 -17.44 -1.82
CA ASP A 281 -11.14 -18.66 -2.36
C ASP A 281 -10.69 -18.47 -3.81
N LEU A 282 -11.42 -17.67 -4.60
CA LEU A 282 -11.04 -17.29 -5.95
C LEU A 282 -9.81 -16.35 -5.99
N LEU A 283 -9.70 -15.39 -5.07
CA LEU A 283 -8.61 -14.41 -5.05
C LEU A 283 -7.32 -14.95 -4.45
N ARG A 284 -7.41 -15.78 -3.41
CA ARG A 284 -6.27 -16.18 -2.59
C ARG A 284 -5.12 -16.84 -3.39
N PRO A 285 -5.38 -17.67 -4.42
CA PRO A 285 -4.31 -18.17 -5.28
C PRO A 285 -3.55 -17.07 -6.03
N SER A 286 -4.21 -15.97 -6.38
CA SER A 286 -3.63 -14.83 -7.09
C SER A 286 -3.00 -13.79 -6.17
N ILE A 287 -3.50 -13.69 -4.93
CA ILE A 287 -3.05 -12.75 -3.91
C ILE A 287 -2.87 -13.53 -2.59
N PRO A 288 -1.74 -14.23 -2.40
CA PRO A 288 -1.54 -15.09 -1.23
C PRO A 288 -1.55 -14.33 0.11
N HIS A 289 -1.18 -13.05 0.09
CA HIS A 289 -1.19 -12.15 1.26
C HIS A 289 -2.50 -11.35 1.43
N LEU A 290 -3.60 -11.82 0.85
CA LEU A 290 -4.91 -11.18 0.96
C LEU A 290 -5.42 -11.16 2.41
N HIS A 291 -5.69 -9.97 2.94
CA HIS A 291 -6.44 -9.83 4.19
C HIS A 291 -7.94 -9.80 3.92
N SER A 292 -8.73 -10.65 4.59
CA SER A 292 -10.19 -10.62 4.51
C SER A 292 -10.80 -10.57 5.92
N PRO A 293 -11.10 -9.36 6.44
CA PRO A 293 -11.52 -9.18 7.83
C PRO A 293 -12.98 -9.58 8.07
N LEU A 294 -13.79 -9.67 7.02
CA LEU A 294 -15.23 -9.91 7.15
C LEU A 294 -15.51 -11.38 7.47
N SER A 295 -16.32 -11.60 8.51
CA SER A 295 -16.69 -12.95 8.96
C SER A 295 -18.18 -13.11 9.23
N GLY A 296 -18.68 -14.34 9.21
CA GLY A 296 -20.10 -14.67 9.39
C GLY A 296 -20.95 -14.36 8.16
N GLY A 297 -22.28 -14.31 8.34
CA GLY A 297 -23.23 -14.04 7.26
C GLY A 297 -23.33 -12.57 6.86
N MET A 298 -24.03 -12.28 5.75
CA MET A 298 -24.11 -10.93 5.16
C MET A 298 -24.53 -9.84 6.16
N GLY A 299 -25.46 -10.13 7.08
CA GLY A 299 -25.86 -9.17 8.12
C GLY A 299 -24.74 -8.78 9.08
N SER A 300 -23.97 -9.77 9.56
CA SER A 300 -22.79 -9.55 10.41
C SER A 300 -21.72 -8.75 9.68
N GLN A 301 -21.46 -9.13 8.42
CA GLN A 301 -20.47 -8.46 7.58
C GLN A 301 -20.86 -7.00 7.30
N ARG A 302 -22.14 -6.69 7.07
CA ARG A 302 -22.62 -5.30 6.96
C ARG A 302 -22.41 -4.51 8.25
N GLY A 303 -22.61 -5.14 9.41
CA GLY A 303 -22.29 -4.54 10.71
C GLY A 303 -20.80 -4.21 10.84
N GLN A 304 -19.92 -5.13 10.47
CA GLN A 304 -18.46 -4.92 10.44
C GLN A 304 -18.07 -3.80 9.46
N CYS A 305 -18.70 -3.71 8.28
CA CYS A 305 -18.52 -2.57 7.37
C CYS A 305 -18.93 -1.24 8.01
N SER A 306 -20.04 -1.20 8.78
CA SER A 306 -20.41 0.02 9.50
C SER A 306 -19.37 0.42 10.53
N GLN A 307 -18.90 -0.54 11.33
CA GLN A 307 -17.83 -0.31 12.30
C GLN A 307 -16.55 0.20 11.63
N ALA A 308 -16.17 -0.36 10.48
CA ALA A 308 -15.00 0.12 9.73
C ALA A 308 -15.14 1.57 9.29
N ARG A 309 -16.35 2.03 8.91
CA ARG A 309 -16.57 3.45 8.56
C ARG A 309 -16.44 4.37 9.77
N GLU A 310 -16.99 3.93 10.90
CA GLU A 310 -17.09 4.74 12.12
C GLU A 310 -15.81 4.74 12.96
N ASN A 311 -14.97 3.70 12.84
CA ASN A 311 -13.80 3.49 13.70
C ASN A 311 -12.48 3.53 12.91
N PRO A 312 -11.73 4.65 12.93
CA PRO A 312 -10.41 4.75 12.31
C PRO A 312 -9.38 3.78 12.88
N GLY A 313 -9.46 3.46 14.17
CA GLY A 313 -8.55 2.51 14.82
C GLY A 313 -8.71 1.09 14.26
N LEU A 314 -9.96 0.69 13.97
CA LEU A 314 -10.25 -0.58 13.30
C LEU A 314 -9.67 -0.62 11.89
N ARG A 315 -9.80 0.47 11.12
CA ARG A 315 -9.21 0.56 9.77
C ARG A 315 -7.69 0.44 9.79
N GLU A 316 -7.01 1.11 10.71
CA GLU A 316 -5.56 0.99 10.84
C GLU A 316 -5.14 -0.41 11.34
N ALA A 317 -5.95 -1.09 12.16
CA ALA A 317 -5.71 -2.48 12.54
C ALA A 317 -5.77 -3.41 11.31
N TRP A 318 -6.82 -3.30 10.48
CA TRP A 318 -6.93 -4.08 9.24
C TRP A 318 -5.77 -3.85 8.29
N TRP A 319 -5.31 -2.60 8.15
CA TRP A 319 -4.14 -2.30 7.32
C TRP A 319 -2.83 -2.83 7.90
N ARG A 320 -2.71 -2.91 9.22
CA ARG A 320 -1.54 -3.52 9.87
C ARG A 320 -1.49 -5.03 9.58
N GLU A 321 -2.61 -5.71 9.75
CA GLU A 321 -2.73 -7.14 9.43
C GLU A 321 -2.43 -7.42 7.95
N ALA A 322 -2.96 -6.61 7.03
CA ALA A 322 -2.64 -6.72 5.61
C ALA A 322 -1.14 -6.53 5.31
N ALA A 323 -0.48 -5.58 5.99
CA ALA A 323 0.94 -5.34 5.83
C ALA A 323 1.81 -6.48 6.38
N GLU A 324 1.41 -7.09 7.50
CA GLU A 324 2.08 -8.26 8.09
C GLU A 324 1.94 -9.50 7.20
N LEU A 325 0.77 -9.72 6.62
CA LEU A 325 0.55 -10.81 5.64
C LEU A 325 1.44 -10.64 4.41
N HIS A 326 1.56 -9.42 3.88
CA HIS A 326 2.48 -9.12 2.77
C HIS A 326 3.93 -9.45 3.14
N GLN A 327 4.41 -8.98 4.29
CA GLN A 327 5.77 -9.24 4.75
C GLN A 327 6.03 -10.74 4.92
N THR A 328 5.10 -11.47 5.51
CA THR A 328 5.22 -12.92 5.74
C THR A 328 5.27 -13.71 4.43
N HIS A 329 4.52 -13.27 3.42
CA HIS A 329 4.53 -13.91 2.11
C HIS A 329 5.85 -13.71 1.36
N HIS A 330 6.40 -12.49 1.38
CA HIS A 330 7.62 -12.13 0.65
C HIS A 330 8.93 -12.45 1.40
N ALA A 331 8.86 -12.84 2.67
CA ALA A 331 10.02 -13.32 3.42
C ALA A 331 10.36 -14.80 3.15
N LYS A 332 9.49 -15.53 2.44
CA LYS A 332 9.66 -16.94 2.05
C LYS A 332 10.25 -17.05 0.65
#